data_AF-A0A7D9KW57-F1
#
_entry.id   AF-A0A7D9KW57-F1
#
_cell.length_a   1.000
_cell.length_b   1.000
_cell.length_c   1.000
_cell.angle_alpha   90.00
_cell.angle_beta   90.00
_cell.angle_gamma   90.00
#
_symmetry.space_group_name_H-M   'P 1'
#
loop_
_entity.id
_entity.type
_entity.pdbx_description
1 polymer ?
#
loop_
_entity_poly.entity_id
_entity_poly.type
_entity_poly.pdbx_seq_one_letter_code
_entity_poly.pdbx_strand_id
1 'polypeptide(L)'
;GPPSEPKLNGYLAYSPTVCLDFYPWLENLVYNPRIRVESLLVSAISKASAQQRAGRAGRTKPGKCFRLYTEKAFQTEMQDNTYPEILRSNLGTVVLHLKKLGIDDLVHFDFMDPPAPETLMRALELLNYLGALDDNGDLTELGSMMAEFPLDPQLAKMVIASCEFNCSNEILSITAMLSVPQCFLRPNEAKKAADDAKMKFAHIDGDHLTLLNVYHAFKQNHEESQWCYDNFVQFRSLKSADNVRDQLVRIMDRFNLARRSTDFNSKDYYINIRKALVAGFFMQFCR
;
A
#
# COMPACT_ATOMS: atom_id res chain seq x y z
N GLY A 1 24.91 -23.65 -15.81
CA GLY A 1 23.59 -23.01 -15.83
C GLY A 1 22.97 -23.20 -14.47
N PRO A 2 22.65 -22.13 -13.73
CA PRO A 2 22.05 -22.28 -12.42
C PRO A 2 20.58 -22.68 -12.58
N PRO A 3 20.06 -23.60 -11.75
CA PRO A 3 18.66 -23.97 -11.79
C PRO A 3 17.80 -22.82 -11.23
N SER A 4 16.68 -22.59 -11.91
CA SER A 4 15.64 -21.62 -11.58
C SER A 4 15.11 -21.78 -10.15
N GLU A 5 15.21 -20.71 -9.35
CA GLU A 5 14.51 -20.58 -8.08
C GLU A 5 12.98 -20.53 -8.33
N PRO A 6 12.19 -21.44 -7.72
CA PRO A 6 10.74 -21.32 -7.73
C PRO A 6 10.35 -20.21 -6.74
N LYS A 7 9.72 -19.15 -7.24
CA LYS A 7 8.96 -18.19 -6.42
C LYS A 7 7.72 -18.91 -5.87
N LEU A 8 7.87 -19.57 -4.72
CA LEU A 8 6.78 -20.13 -3.95
C LEU A 8 6.32 -19.09 -2.93
N ASN A 9 5.22 -18.41 -3.25
CA ASN A 9 4.44 -17.64 -2.27
C ASN A 9 4.15 -18.51 -1.06
N GLY A 10 4.77 -18.27 0.10
CA GLY A 10 4.24 -18.52 1.44
C GLY A 10 3.47 -19.82 1.75
N TYR A 11 3.67 -20.92 1.02
CA TYR A 11 2.94 -22.16 1.27
C TYR A 11 3.59 -22.92 2.43
N LEU A 12 3.05 -22.69 3.63
CA LEU A 12 3.11 -23.67 4.70
C LEU A 12 2.47 -24.97 4.17
N ALA A 13 3.30 -25.97 3.86
CA ALA A 13 2.82 -27.31 3.59
C ALA A 13 2.28 -27.89 4.90
N TYR A 14 1.00 -27.66 5.16
CA TYR A 14 0.34 -28.07 6.40
C TYR A 14 -0.02 -29.55 6.33
N SER A 15 0.77 -30.37 7.04
CA SER A 15 0.24 -31.62 7.62
C SER A 15 -0.03 -31.34 9.10
N PRO A 16 -1.15 -31.83 9.69
CA PRO A 16 -1.52 -31.56 11.09
C PRO A 16 -0.47 -31.96 12.15
N THR A 17 0.61 -32.62 11.73
CA THR A 17 1.69 -33.11 12.60
C THR A 17 3.08 -32.60 12.19
N VAL A 18 3.21 -31.86 11.08
CA VAL A 18 4.52 -31.41 10.55
C VAL A 18 4.46 -29.95 10.14
N CYS A 19 5.34 -29.13 10.71
CA CYS A 19 5.65 -27.79 10.23
C CYS A 19 7.05 -27.79 9.63
N LEU A 20 7.18 -27.30 8.40
CA LEU A 20 8.46 -27.04 7.76
C LEU A 20 8.68 -25.53 7.77
N ASP A 21 9.69 -25.08 8.51
CA ASP A 21 10.07 -23.67 8.57
C ASP A 21 11.13 -23.40 7.50
N PHE A 22 10.65 -23.27 6.25
CA PHE A 22 11.48 -23.12 5.06
C PHE A 22 12.16 -21.76 4.98
N TYR A 23 11.62 -20.74 5.64
CA TYR A 23 12.06 -19.36 5.45
C TYR A 23 12.40 -18.71 6.79
N PRO A 24 13.69 -18.62 7.15
CA PRO A 24 14.13 -17.75 8.24
C PRO A 24 13.93 -16.27 7.91
N TRP A 25 13.49 -15.94 6.69
CA TRP A 25 13.29 -14.58 6.20
C TRP A 25 11.80 -14.26 6.05
N LEU A 26 11.42 -13.04 6.37
CA LEU A 26 10.09 -12.49 6.19
C LEU A 26 10.20 -11.05 5.68
N GLU A 27 9.28 -10.68 4.79
CA GLU A 27 9.13 -9.31 4.32
C GLU A 27 8.58 -8.45 5.47
N ASN A 28 9.37 -7.46 5.88
CA ASN A 28 9.03 -6.52 6.93
C ASN A 28 8.99 -5.11 6.36
N LEU A 29 7.97 -4.36 6.75
CA LEU A 29 7.90 -2.93 6.48
C LEU A 29 8.95 -2.21 7.32
N VAL A 30 9.76 -1.38 6.67
CA VAL A 30 10.80 -0.58 7.30
C VAL A 30 10.69 0.86 6.80
N TYR A 31 10.38 1.77 7.70
CA TYR A 31 10.36 3.20 7.46
C TYR A 31 11.69 3.82 7.88
N ASN A 32 12.30 4.60 6.98
CA ASN A 32 13.47 5.41 7.30
C ASN A 32 13.08 6.90 7.37
N PRO A 33 13.08 7.50 8.59
CA PRO A 33 12.57 8.86 8.80
C PRO A 33 13.45 9.95 8.15
N ARG A 34 14.74 9.67 7.89
CA ARG A 34 15.64 10.64 7.26
C ARG A 34 15.39 10.80 5.76
N ILE A 35 15.11 9.68 5.08
CA ILE A 35 14.81 9.69 3.64
C ILE A 35 13.30 9.75 3.36
N ARG A 36 12.45 9.59 4.39
CA ARG A 36 10.97 9.56 4.29
C ARG A 36 10.45 8.49 3.33
N VAL A 37 11.14 7.34 3.29
CA VAL A 37 10.79 6.20 2.45
C VAL A 37 10.43 5.02 3.32
N GLU A 38 9.32 4.39 2.96
CA GLU A 38 8.91 3.10 3.47
C GLU A 38 9.26 2.02 2.45
N SER A 39 9.97 1.00 2.90
CA SER A 39 10.47 -0.07 2.05
C SER A 39 10.10 -1.43 2.64
N LEU A 40 9.68 -2.34 1.77
CA LEU A 40 9.49 -3.74 2.13
C LEU A 40 10.84 -4.46 2.03
N LEU A 41 11.44 -4.78 3.18
CA LEU A 41 12.74 -5.44 3.25
C LEU A 41 12.60 -6.87 3.75
N VAL A 42 13.29 -7.79 3.09
CA VAL A 42 13.41 -9.17 3.54
C VAL A 42 14.39 -9.22 4.71
N SER A 43 13.91 -9.56 5.91
CA SER A 43 14.74 -9.64 7.12
C SER A 43 14.45 -10.92 7.90
N ALA A 44 15.35 -11.28 8.81
CA ALA A 44 15.22 -12.52 9.58
C ALA A 44 14.00 -12.47 10.51
N ILE A 45 13.36 -13.62 10.74
CA ILE A 45 12.29 -13.78 11.71
C ILE A 45 12.82 -13.69 13.15
N SER A 46 11.96 -13.30 14.09
CA SER A 46 12.26 -13.37 15.52
C SER A 46 12.15 -14.79 16.07
N LYS A 47 12.83 -15.06 17.19
CA LYS A 47 12.72 -16.32 17.93
C LYS A 47 11.27 -16.58 18.35
N ALA A 48 10.55 -15.56 18.79
CA ALA A 48 9.13 -15.63 19.10
C ALA A 48 8.30 -16.11 17.89
N SER A 49 8.55 -15.56 16.70
CA SER A 49 7.86 -15.99 15.46
C SER A 49 8.19 -17.44 15.09
N ALA A 50 9.46 -17.82 15.16
CA ALA A 50 9.90 -19.21 14.94
C ALA A 50 9.26 -20.19 15.93
N GLN A 51 9.08 -19.77 17.19
CA GLN A 51 8.42 -20.57 18.21
C GLN A 51 6.91 -20.66 18.00
N GLN A 52 6.26 -19.59 17.54
CA GLN A 52 4.85 -19.65 17.12
C GLN A 52 4.64 -20.61 15.96
N ARG A 53 5.53 -20.61 14.95
CA ARG A 53 5.49 -21.56 13.82
C ARG A 53 5.63 -23.01 14.32
N ALA A 54 6.59 -23.27 15.21
CA ALA A 54 6.74 -24.58 15.84
C ALA A 54 5.50 -25.01 16.64
N GLY A 55 4.91 -24.07 17.40
CA GLY A 55 3.69 -24.31 18.18
C GLY A 55 2.48 -24.70 17.34
N ARG A 56 2.40 -24.26 16.07
CA ARG A 56 1.31 -24.65 15.16
C ARG A 56 1.31 -26.15 14.84
N ALA A 57 2.46 -26.80 14.77
CA ALA A 57 2.55 -28.24 14.53
C ALA A 57 2.08 -29.10 15.71
N GLY A 58 2.12 -28.54 16.93
CA GLY A 58 1.78 -29.26 18.17
C GLY A 58 0.34 -29.08 18.65
N ARG A 59 -0.55 -28.45 17.86
CA ARG A 59 -1.89 -28.05 18.31
C ARG A 59 -2.83 -29.20 18.65
N THR A 60 -2.74 -30.31 17.92
CA THR A 60 -3.69 -31.44 18.06
C THR A 60 -3.02 -32.72 18.56
N LYS A 61 -1.77 -32.97 18.16
CA LYS A 61 -0.97 -34.14 18.52
C LYS A 61 0.51 -33.71 18.58
N PRO A 62 1.40 -34.50 19.21
CA PRO A 62 2.84 -34.22 19.15
C PRO A 62 3.31 -34.07 17.70
N GLY A 63 3.72 -32.86 17.34
CA GLY A 63 4.18 -32.50 16.00
C GLY A 63 5.69 -32.30 15.93
N LYS A 64 6.24 -32.34 14.71
CA LYS A 64 7.65 -32.03 14.45
C LYS A 64 7.76 -30.73 13.66
N CYS A 65 8.67 -29.85 14.08
CA CYS A 65 9.03 -28.66 13.34
C CYS A 65 10.46 -28.79 12.83
N PHE A 66 10.64 -28.75 11.51
CA PHE A 66 11.98 -28.76 10.90
C PHE A 66 12.37 -27.33 10.55
N ARG A 67 13.47 -26.85 11.15
CA ARG A 67 14.03 -25.52 10.93
C ARG A 67 15.21 -25.64 9.97
N LEU A 68 15.18 -24.90 8.86
CA LEU A 68 16.26 -24.93 7.86
C LEU A 68 17.38 -23.91 8.15
N TYR A 69 17.68 -23.69 9.42
CA TYR A 69 18.76 -22.82 9.90
C TYR A 69 19.47 -23.46 11.09
N THR A 70 20.72 -23.09 11.32
CA THR A 70 21.53 -23.67 12.41
C THR A 70 21.04 -23.18 13.78
N GLU A 71 21.28 -23.98 14.82
CA GLU A 71 20.99 -23.57 16.20
C GLU A 71 21.78 -22.32 16.59
N LYS A 72 23.02 -22.20 16.10
CA LYS A 72 23.85 -21.00 16.30
C LYS A 72 23.16 -19.76 15.74
N ALA A 73 22.68 -19.80 14.49
CA ALA A 73 21.96 -18.68 13.88
C ALA A 73 20.69 -18.34 14.67
N PHE A 74 19.94 -19.34 15.13
CA PHE A 74 18.77 -19.11 15.98
C PHE A 74 19.12 -18.38 17.28
N GLN A 75 20.23 -18.71 17.92
CA GLN A 75 20.62 -18.12 19.21
C GLN A 75 21.28 -16.74 19.07
N THR A 76 22.16 -16.55 18.07
CA THR A 76 23.01 -15.35 17.94
C THR A 76 22.54 -14.34 16.90
N GLU A 77 21.90 -14.76 15.82
CA GLU A 77 21.55 -13.88 14.69
C GLU A 77 20.09 -13.42 14.74
N MET A 78 19.19 -14.21 15.32
CA MET A 78 17.77 -13.87 15.44
C MET A 78 17.47 -13.06 16.71
N GLN A 79 16.64 -12.02 16.55
CA GLN A 79 16.13 -11.24 17.66
C GLN A 79 15.08 -12.02 18.44
N ASP A 80 14.98 -11.80 19.76
CA ASP A 80 14.01 -12.52 20.60
C ASP A 80 12.57 -12.20 20.18
N ASN A 81 12.25 -10.92 20.03
CA ASN A 81 10.96 -10.40 19.60
C ASN A 81 11.11 -9.52 18.35
N THR A 82 10.07 -9.47 17.53
CA THR A 82 10.00 -8.53 16.41
C THR A 82 9.66 -7.14 16.94
N TYR A 83 10.31 -6.10 16.42
CA TYR A 83 9.98 -4.73 16.79
C TYR A 83 8.51 -4.39 16.52
N PRO A 84 7.85 -3.61 17.39
CA PRO A 84 6.52 -3.08 17.16
C PRO A 84 6.39 -2.36 15.81
N GLU A 85 5.18 -2.38 15.24
CA GLU A 85 4.89 -1.75 13.94
C GLU A 85 4.97 -0.21 14.02
N ILE A 86 4.58 0.38 15.15
CA ILE A 86 4.66 1.83 15.39
C ILE A 86 6.10 2.38 15.31
N LEU A 87 7.10 1.54 15.57
CA LEU A 87 8.52 1.92 15.47
C LEU A 87 9.08 1.77 14.05
N ARG A 88 8.34 1.15 13.13
CA ARG A 88 8.83 0.71 11.82
C ARG A 88 8.00 1.20 10.63
N SER A 89 6.90 1.90 10.87
CA SER A 89 5.97 2.38 9.85
C SER A 89 5.91 3.90 9.80
N ASN A 90 5.40 4.44 8.70
CA ASN A 90 5.09 5.86 8.61
C ASN A 90 3.90 6.22 9.52
N LEU A 91 4.10 7.17 10.44
CA LEU A 91 3.09 7.59 11.41
C LEU A 91 2.09 8.62 10.87
N GLY A 92 2.17 9.04 9.61
CA GLY A 92 1.29 10.08 9.04
C GLY A 92 -0.20 9.81 9.24
N THR A 93 -0.65 8.59 8.93
CA THR A 93 -2.06 8.18 9.11
C THR A 93 -2.45 8.12 10.59
N VAL A 94 -1.56 7.58 11.44
CA VAL A 94 -1.78 7.46 12.89
C VAL A 94 -1.92 8.83 13.54
N VAL A 95 -0.99 9.75 13.25
CA VAL A 95 -1.00 11.13 13.78
C VAL A 95 -2.26 11.87 13.34
N LEU A 96 -2.68 11.72 12.09
CA LEU A 96 -3.91 12.33 11.58
C LEU A 96 -5.15 11.84 12.36
N HIS A 97 -5.23 10.54 12.64
CA HIS A 97 -6.32 9.96 13.44
C HIS A 97 -6.27 10.39 14.90
N LEU A 98 -5.08 10.45 15.52
CA LEU A 98 -4.92 10.94 16.90
C LEU A 98 -5.36 12.40 17.04
N LYS A 99 -4.97 13.25 16.08
CA LYS A 99 -5.40 14.66 16.05
C LYS A 99 -6.91 14.80 15.88
N LYS A 100 -7.53 13.96 15.07
CA LYS A 100 -9.00 13.91 14.93
C LYS A 100 -9.72 13.46 16.21
N LEU A 101 -9.09 12.64 17.04
CA LEU A 101 -9.61 12.28 18.35
C LEU A 101 -9.48 13.40 19.40
N GLY A 102 -8.84 14.53 19.04
CA GLY A 102 -8.62 15.66 19.95
C GLY A 102 -7.38 15.49 20.83
N ILE A 103 -6.41 14.68 20.41
CA ILE A 103 -5.13 14.51 21.12
C ILE A 103 -4.11 15.47 20.53
N ASP A 104 -3.81 16.53 21.27
CA ASP A 104 -2.86 17.55 20.84
C ASP A 104 -1.43 17.28 21.29
N ASP A 105 -1.27 16.76 22.51
CA ASP A 105 0.03 16.44 23.07
C ASP A 105 0.45 15.01 22.71
N LEU A 106 1.04 14.87 21.52
CA LEU A 106 1.58 13.60 21.03
C LEU A 106 2.87 13.18 21.72
N VAL A 107 3.56 14.09 22.42
CA VAL A 107 4.85 13.78 23.08
C VAL A 107 4.61 13.09 24.41
N HIS A 108 3.63 13.54 25.17
CA HIS A 108 3.25 12.94 26.45
C HIS A 108 2.10 11.93 26.34
N PHE A 109 1.71 11.57 25.12
CA PHE A 109 0.73 10.52 24.90
C PHE A 109 1.28 9.17 25.37
N ASP A 110 0.44 8.40 26.06
CA ASP A 110 0.82 7.14 26.72
C ASP A 110 0.92 5.99 25.70
N PHE A 111 1.96 6.02 24.87
CA PHE A 111 2.29 4.92 23.96
C PHE A 111 2.91 3.76 24.73
N MET A 112 2.43 2.53 24.46
CA MET A 112 3.05 1.29 24.99
C MET A 112 4.54 1.19 24.63
N ASP A 113 4.86 1.53 23.39
CA ASP A 113 6.22 1.65 22.87
C ASP A 113 6.32 3.01 22.13
N PRO A 114 6.88 4.06 22.76
CA PRO A 114 6.87 5.39 22.17
C PRO A 114 7.76 5.46 20.91
N PRO A 115 7.25 6.01 19.80
CA PRO A 115 8.05 6.22 18.60
C PRO A 115 9.13 7.29 18.82
N ALA A 116 10.18 7.25 17.99
CA ALA A 116 11.22 8.27 18.03
C ALA A 116 10.62 9.67 17.76
N PRO A 117 10.97 10.70 18.55
CA PRO A 117 10.45 12.06 18.36
C PRO A 117 10.65 12.60 16.94
N GLU A 118 11.77 12.25 16.29
CA GLU A 118 12.04 12.60 14.89
C GLU A 118 10.95 12.06 13.94
N THR A 119 10.46 10.84 14.16
CA THR A 119 9.42 10.22 13.31
C THR A 119 8.08 10.93 13.48
N LEU A 120 7.71 11.29 14.71
CA LEU A 120 6.52 12.08 14.99
C LEU A 120 6.59 13.47 14.35
N MET A 121 7.73 14.15 14.49
CA MET A 121 7.96 15.46 13.86
C MET A 121 7.83 15.38 12.34
N ARG A 122 8.39 14.35 11.69
CA ARG A 122 8.25 14.15 10.24
C ARG A 122 6.80 13.91 9.81
N ALA A 123 6.02 13.18 10.61
CA ALA A 123 4.60 12.97 10.34
C ALA A 123 3.80 14.27 10.44
N LEU A 124 4.05 15.09 11.46
CA LEU A 124 3.44 16.42 11.62
C LEU A 124 3.82 17.36 10.47
N GLU A 125 5.10 17.42 10.09
CA GLU A 125 5.57 18.19 8.93
C GLU A 125 4.85 17.77 7.64
N LEU A 126 4.74 16.46 7.38
CA LEU A 126 4.04 15.92 6.22
C LEU A 126 2.57 16.37 6.19
N LEU A 127 1.87 16.27 7.32
CA LEU A 127 0.47 16.68 7.42
C LEU A 127 0.29 18.19 7.26
N ASN A 128 1.21 19.00 7.80
CA ASN A 128 1.22 20.45 7.57
C ASN A 128 1.42 20.78 6.08
N TYR A 129 2.39 20.14 5.40
CA TYR A 129 2.61 20.38 3.96
C TYR A 129 1.42 19.95 3.09
N LEU A 130 0.65 18.93 3.49
CA LEU A 130 -0.58 18.52 2.82
C LEU A 130 -1.75 19.50 3.10
N GLY A 131 -1.60 20.41 4.06
CA GLY A 131 -2.64 21.32 4.55
C GLY A 131 -3.68 20.65 5.45
N ALA A 132 -3.35 19.46 5.99
CA ALA A 132 -4.21 18.75 6.94
C ALA A 132 -4.10 19.33 8.36
N LEU A 133 -2.95 19.93 8.69
CA LEU A 133 -2.73 20.70 9.90
C LEU A 133 -2.44 22.16 9.54
N ASP A 134 -2.71 23.07 10.47
CA ASP A 134 -2.26 24.46 10.40
C ASP A 134 -0.84 24.64 10.99
N ASP A 135 -0.30 25.85 10.92
CA ASP A 135 1.02 26.18 11.47
C ASP A 135 1.09 26.06 13.00
N ASN A 136 -0.06 26.05 13.70
CA ASN A 136 -0.15 25.83 15.14
C ASN A 136 -0.24 24.33 15.49
N GLY A 137 -0.43 23.46 14.51
CA GLY A 137 -0.58 22.02 14.68
C GLY A 137 -2.03 21.57 14.93
N ASP A 138 -3.02 22.42 14.69
CA ASP A 138 -4.44 22.13 14.81
C ASP A 138 -5.00 21.52 13.52
N LEU A 139 -6.01 20.67 13.65
CA LEU A 139 -6.62 19.97 12.53
C LEU A 139 -7.48 20.92 11.68
N THR A 140 -7.16 21.04 10.39
CA THR A 140 -7.96 21.85 9.46
C THR A 140 -9.23 21.11 9.01
N GLU A 141 -10.18 21.82 8.39
CA GLU A 141 -11.35 21.18 7.78
C GLU A 141 -10.96 20.14 6.71
N LEU A 142 -9.91 20.46 5.94
CA LEU A 142 -9.33 19.54 4.97
C LEU A 142 -8.71 18.31 5.65
N GLY A 143 -7.99 18.49 6.76
CA GLY A 143 -7.45 17.39 7.56
C GLY A 143 -8.52 16.49 8.15
N SER A 144 -9.60 17.07 8.68
CA SER A 144 -10.76 16.34 9.19
C SER A 144 -11.41 15.47 8.11
N MET A 145 -11.57 16.03 6.91
CA MET A 145 -12.08 15.31 5.74
C MET A 145 -11.13 14.19 5.30
N MET A 146 -9.82 14.46 5.21
CA MET A 146 -8.80 13.46 4.87
C MET A 146 -8.84 12.26 5.83
N ALA A 147 -9.05 12.51 7.12
CA ALA A 147 -9.08 11.49 8.15
C ALA A 147 -10.30 10.55 8.11
N GLU A 148 -11.35 10.86 7.34
CA GLU A 148 -12.45 9.92 7.08
C GLU A 148 -12.13 8.92 5.96
N PHE A 149 -11.15 9.22 5.10
CA PHE A 149 -10.74 8.31 4.05
C PHE A 149 -9.83 7.21 4.63
N PRO A 150 -10.08 5.92 4.33
CA PRO A 150 -9.20 4.82 4.74
C PRO A 150 -8.00 4.71 3.80
N LEU A 151 -7.30 5.82 3.60
CA LEU A 151 -6.19 5.99 2.67
C LEU A 151 -5.04 6.71 3.35
N ASP A 152 -3.84 6.59 2.79
CA ASP A 152 -2.73 7.43 3.20
C ASP A 152 -3.05 8.92 2.97
N PRO A 153 -2.57 9.83 3.84
CA PRO A 153 -2.84 11.27 3.73
C PRO A 153 -2.54 11.85 2.34
N GLN A 154 -1.49 11.37 1.66
CA GLN A 154 -1.14 11.82 0.30
C GLN A 154 -2.21 11.45 -0.73
N LEU A 155 -2.73 10.21 -0.66
CA LEU A 155 -3.80 9.74 -1.53
C LEU A 155 -5.14 10.43 -1.21
N ALA A 156 -5.45 10.62 0.07
CA ALA A 156 -6.66 11.34 0.49
C ALA A 156 -6.63 12.79 -0.02
N LYS A 157 -5.49 13.48 0.11
CA LYS A 157 -5.30 14.84 -0.43
C LYS A 157 -5.51 14.88 -1.94
N MET A 158 -4.95 13.92 -2.67
CA MET A 158 -5.09 13.81 -4.12
C MET A 158 -6.56 13.67 -4.54
N VAL A 159 -7.33 12.82 -3.85
CA VAL A 159 -8.77 12.63 -4.13
C VAL A 159 -9.55 13.92 -3.85
N ILE A 160 -9.30 14.60 -2.74
CA ILE A 160 -10.02 15.84 -2.40
C ILE A 160 -9.66 16.96 -3.40
N ALA A 161 -8.37 17.18 -3.67
CA ALA A 161 -7.89 18.21 -4.59
C ALA A 161 -8.35 17.98 -6.04
N SER A 162 -8.57 16.73 -6.44
CA SER A 162 -9.05 16.40 -7.80
C SER A 162 -10.43 17.00 -8.14
N CYS A 163 -11.22 17.36 -7.12
CA CYS A 163 -12.51 18.04 -7.30
C CYS A 163 -12.34 19.45 -7.89
N GLU A 164 -11.27 20.15 -7.53
CA GLU A 164 -10.94 21.49 -8.04
C GLU A 164 -10.48 21.45 -9.50
N PHE A 165 -9.81 20.35 -9.90
CA PHE A 165 -9.31 20.13 -11.26
C PHE A 165 -10.32 19.45 -12.20
N ASN A 166 -11.54 19.18 -11.74
CA ASN A 166 -12.59 18.48 -12.51
C ASN A 166 -12.15 17.12 -13.09
N CYS A 167 -11.30 16.37 -12.37
CA CYS A 167 -10.78 15.04 -12.77
C CYS A 167 -10.97 13.97 -11.69
N SER A 168 -11.93 14.21 -10.79
CA SER A 168 -12.18 13.37 -9.61
C SER A 168 -12.57 11.91 -9.93
N ASN A 169 -13.27 11.65 -11.03
CA ASN A 169 -13.65 10.30 -11.40
C ASN A 169 -12.45 9.44 -11.85
N GLU A 170 -11.51 10.07 -12.55
CA GLU A 170 -10.28 9.45 -13.02
C GLU A 170 -9.34 9.20 -11.85
N ILE A 171 -9.20 10.19 -10.96
CA ILE A 171 -8.38 10.08 -9.75
C ILE A 171 -8.92 9.01 -8.80
N LEU A 172 -10.24 8.89 -8.63
CA LEU A 172 -10.83 7.78 -7.87
C LEU A 172 -10.40 6.41 -8.40
N SER A 173 -10.40 6.25 -9.73
CA SER A 173 -10.01 5.00 -10.39
C SER A 173 -8.51 4.73 -10.21
N ILE A 174 -7.68 5.76 -10.33
CA ILE A 174 -6.23 5.65 -10.08
C ILE A 174 -5.95 5.28 -8.62
N THR A 175 -6.57 5.99 -7.66
CA THR A 175 -6.42 5.71 -6.23
C THR A 175 -6.82 4.28 -5.90
N ALA A 176 -7.96 3.82 -6.42
CA ALA A 176 -8.42 2.45 -6.21
C ALA A 176 -7.44 1.40 -6.76
N MET A 177 -6.83 1.67 -7.93
CA MET A 177 -5.82 0.80 -8.53
C MET A 177 -4.49 0.82 -7.76
N LEU A 178 -4.15 1.92 -7.09
CA LEU A 178 -2.95 2.02 -6.24
C LEU A 178 -3.13 1.34 -4.88
N SER A 179 -4.36 1.29 -4.36
CA SER A 179 -4.69 0.66 -3.08
C SER A 179 -4.76 -0.87 -3.14
N VAL A 180 -4.65 -1.47 -4.33
CA VAL A 180 -4.68 -2.94 -4.51
C VAL A 180 -3.32 -3.50 -4.91
N PRO A 181 -3.07 -4.80 -4.69
CA PRO A 181 -1.87 -5.45 -5.20
C PRO A 181 -1.72 -5.26 -6.71
N GLN A 182 -0.47 -5.31 -7.18
CA GLN A 182 -0.12 -5.09 -8.59
C GLN A 182 -1.05 -5.88 -9.54
N CYS A 183 -1.71 -5.16 -10.44
CA CYS A 183 -2.70 -5.75 -11.35
C CYS A 183 -2.05 -6.55 -12.49
N PHE A 184 -0.83 -6.21 -12.92
CA PHE A 184 -0.15 -6.89 -14.01
C PHE A 184 0.51 -8.19 -13.54
N LEU A 185 0.22 -9.28 -14.25
CA LEU A 185 0.87 -10.57 -14.08
C LEU A 185 2.08 -10.65 -15.02
N ARG A 186 3.22 -11.08 -14.48
CA ARG A 186 4.44 -11.30 -15.28
C ARG A 186 5.03 -12.69 -15.01
N PRO A 187 4.43 -13.75 -15.58
CA PRO A 187 4.94 -15.12 -15.44
C PRO A 187 6.36 -15.24 -16.02
N ASN A 188 7.22 -16.04 -15.37
CA ASN A 188 8.61 -16.18 -15.81
C ASN A 188 8.76 -16.78 -17.20
N GLU A 189 7.84 -17.68 -17.58
CA GLU A 189 7.83 -18.40 -18.86
C GLU A 189 7.32 -17.51 -20.01
N ALA A 190 6.43 -16.56 -19.71
CA ALA A 190 5.74 -15.73 -20.70
C ALA A 190 6.06 -14.24 -20.56
N LYS A 191 7.26 -13.89 -20.07
CA LYS A 191 7.66 -12.49 -19.80
C LYS A 191 7.44 -11.57 -20.99
N LYS A 192 7.86 -11.98 -22.19
CA LYS A 192 7.74 -11.16 -23.41
C LYS A 192 6.26 -10.90 -23.77
N ALA A 193 5.42 -11.93 -23.74
CA ALA A 193 4.00 -11.78 -24.03
C ALA A 193 3.28 -10.89 -22.99
N ALA A 194 3.64 -11.01 -21.71
CA ALA A 194 3.12 -10.14 -20.66
C ALA A 194 3.56 -8.68 -20.83
N ASP A 195 4.82 -8.46 -21.19
CA ASP A 195 5.36 -7.12 -21.46
C ASP A 195 4.68 -6.49 -22.70
N ASP A 196 4.48 -7.27 -23.78
CA ASP A 196 3.77 -6.83 -24.99
C ASP A 196 2.29 -6.51 -24.71
N ALA A 197 1.62 -7.30 -23.86
CA ALA A 197 0.25 -7.03 -23.42
C ALA A 197 0.16 -5.75 -22.58
N LYS A 198 1.10 -5.54 -21.64
CA LYS A 198 1.18 -4.31 -20.85
C LYS A 198 1.38 -3.08 -21.73
N MET A 199 2.22 -3.18 -22.77
CA MET A 199 2.49 -2.08 -23.70
C MET A 199 1.25 -1.60 -24.46
N LYS A 200 0.21 -2.44 -24.64
CA LYS A 200 -1.06 -2.02 -25.25
C LYS A 200 -1.80 -0.96 -24.43
N PHE A 201 -1.59 -0.94 -23.12
CA PHE A 201 -2.24 0.00 -22.20
C PHE A 201 -1.34 1.16 -21.80
N ALA A 202 -0.05 1.10 -22.17
CA ALA A 202 0.96 2.06 -21.77
C ALA A 202 0.61 3.46 -22.26
N HIS A 203 0.59 4.42 -21.34
CA HIS A 203 0.42 5.82 -21.65
C HIS A 203 1.76 6.56 -21.65
N ILE A 204 1.96 7.47 -22.60
CA ILE A 204 3.22 8.21 -22.75
C ILE A 204 3.56 9.09 -21.53
N ASP A 205 2.53 9.64 -20.90
CA ASP A 205 2.67 10.52 -19.74
C ASP A 205 2.82 9.78 -18.39
N GLY A 206 2.87 8.44 -18.37
CA GLY A 206 3.31 7.67 -17.18
C GLY A 206 2.40 6.52 -16.73
N ASP A 207 2.87 5.78 -15.72
CA ASP A 207 2.26 4.53 -15.24
C ASP A 207 0.90 4.72 -14.54
N HIS A 208 0.65 5.84 -13.87
CA HIS A 208 -0.67 6.11 -13.27
C HIS A 208 -1.78 6.17 -14.32
N LEU A 209 -1.48 6.73 -15.50
CA LEU A 209 -2.42 6.78 -16.62
C LEU A 209 -2.53 5.42 -17.31
N THR A 210 -1.45 4.62 -17.33
CA THR A 210 -1.51 3.21 -17.74
C THR A 210 -2.49 2.41 -16.86
N LEU A 211 -2.46 2.62 -15.54
CA LEU A 211 -3.42 1.98 -14.62
C LEU A 211 -4.86 2.40 -14.90
N LEU A 212 -5.08 3.69 -15.19
CA LEU A 212 -6.39 4.21 -15.57
C LEU A 212 -6.89 3.54 -16.86
N ASN A 213 -6.04 3.42 -17.88
CA ASN A 213 -6.37 2.78 -19.15
C ASN A 213 -6.79 1.31 -18.96
N VAL A 214 -6.04 0.56 -18.12
CA VAL A 214 -6.40 -0.84 -17.81
C VAL A 214 -7.75 -0.92 -17.11
N TYR A 215 -8.01 -0.05 -16.13
CA TYR A 215 -9.29 -0.05 -15.42
C TYR A 215 -10.46 0.29 -16.36
N HIS A 216 -10.30 1.28 -17.25
CA HIS A 216 -11.30 1.61 -18.26
C HIS A 216 -11.53 0.46 -19.24
N ALA A 217 -10.47 -0.17 -19.74
CA ALA A 217 -10.59 -1.31 -20.64
C ALA A 217 -11.28 -2.51 -19.96
N PHE A 218 -10.98 -2.77 -18.69
CA PHE A 218 -11.66 -3.81 -17.91
C PHE A 218 -13.17 -3.55 -17.78
N LYS A 219 -13.56 -2.30 -17.52
CA LYS A 219 -14.97 -1.89 -17.43
C LYS A 219 -15.68 -1.92 -18.79
N GLN A 220 -15.01 -1.55 -19.87
CA GLN A 220 -15.55 -1.63 -21.23
C GLN A 220 -15.80 -3.08 -21.68
N ASN A 221 -14.94 -4.01 -21.27
CA ASN A 221 -15.10 -5.43 -21.56
C ASN A 221 -15.96 -6.18 -20.52
N HIS A 222 -16.91 -5.47 -19.89
CA HIS A 222 -17.91 -6.04 -18.97
C HIS A 222 -17.34 -6.89 -17.82
N GLU A 223 -16.12 -6.56 -17.37
CA GLU A 223 -15.48 -7.24 -16.25
C GLU A 223 -15.30 -8.76 -16.48
N GLU A 224 -15.00 -9.14 -17.72
CA GLU A 224 -14.87 -10.53 -18.11
C GLU A 224 -13.53 -11.15 -17.64
N SER A 225 -13.60 -12.32 -17.01
CA SER A 225 -12.40 -13.02 -16.53
C SER A 225 -11.50 -13.51 -17.66
N GLN A 226 -12.05 -13.85 -18.83
CA GLN A 226 -11.27 -14.28 -20.00
C GLN A 226 -10.41 -13.14 -20.53
N TRP A 227 -10.99 -11.94 -20.64
CA TRP A 227 -10.25 -10.74 -21.03
C TRP A 227 -9.06 -10.45 -20.11
N CYS A 228 -9.22 -10.65 -18.80
CA CYS A 228 -8.11 -10.53 -17.85
C CYS A 228 -6.99 -11.54 -18.10
N TYR A 229 -7.34 -12.79 -18.42
CA TYR A 229 -6.36 -13.83 -18.73
C TYR A 229 -5.55 -13.49 -20.00
N ASP A 230 -6.24 -13.09 -21.08
CA ASP A 230 -5.62 -12.76 -22.37
C ASP A 230 -4.69 -11.55 -22.30
N ASN A 231 -4.97 -10.60 -21.40
CA ASN A 231 -4.18 -9.39 -21.22
C ASN A 231 -3.18 -9.45 -20.06
N PHE A 232 -2.98 -10.63 -19.45
CA PHE A 232 -2.09 -10.82 -18.29
C PHE A 232 -2.42 -9.88 -17.12
N VAL A 233 -3.71 -9.67 -16.83
CA VAL A 233 -4.18 -8.84 -15.72
C VAL A 233 -4.86 -9.70 -14.66
N GLN A 234 -4.62 -9.41 -13.39
CA GLN A 234 -5.19 -10.15 -12.27
C GLN A 234 -6.63 -9.70 -12.00
N PHE A 235 -7.58 -10.57 -12.34
CA PHE A 235 -9.02 -10.33 -12.12
C PHE A 235 -9.37 -9.98 -10.67
N ARG A 236 -8.77 -10.69 -9.71
CA ARG A 236 -9.03 -10.48 -8.27
C ARG A 236 -8.62 -9.09 -7.80
N SER A 237 -7.50 -8.56 -8.31
CA SER A 237 -7.00 -7.22 -7.97
C SER A 237 -7.91 -6.15 -8.55
N LEU A 238 -8.38 -6.31 -9.80
CA LEU A 238 -9.33 -5.40 -10.43
C LEU A 238 -10.69 -5.37 -9.72
N LYS A 239 -11.24 -6.54 -9.36
CA LYS A 239 -12.47 -6.61 -8.56
C LYS A 239 -12.30 -5.99 -7.17
N SER A 240 -11.15 -6.17 -6.55
CA SER A 240 -10.83 -5.50 -5.29
C SER A 240 -10.76 -3.98 -5.46
N ALA A 241 -10.19 -3.49 -6.58
CA ALA A 241 -10.10 -2.07 -6.86
C ALA A 241 -11.51 -1.49 -7.04
N ASP A 242 -12.41 -2.22 -7.68
CA ASP A 242 -13.80 -1.80 -7.82
C ASP A 242 -14.51 -1.60 -6.47
N ASN A 243 -14.34 -2.57 -5.55
CA ASN A 243 -14.87 -2.45 -4.20
C ASN A 243 -14.29 -1.24 -3.44
N VAL A 244 -12.99 -0.98 -3.58
CA VAL A 244 -12.34 0.20 -2.98
C VAL A 244 -12.91 1.48 -3.59
N ARG A 245 -13.04 1.55 -4.91
CA ARG A 245 -13.62 2.71 -5.59
C ARG A 245 -15.04 3.00 -5.10
N ASP A 246 -15.89 1.97 -4.98
CA ASP A 246 -17.25 2.14 -4.49
C ASP A 246 -17.30 2.65 -3.04
N GLN A 247 -16.36 2.22 -2.19
CA GLN A 247 -16.23 2.74 -0.83
C GLN A 247 -15.83 4.22 -0.84
N LEU A 248 -14.85 4.59 -1.66
CA LEU A 248 -14.40 5.98 -1.78
C LEU A 248 -15.49 6.90 -2.34
N VAL A 249 -16.27 6.42 -3.32
CA VAL A 249 -17.42 7.17 -3.87
C VAL A 249 -18.44 7.47 -2.77
N ARG A 250 -18.79 6.49 -1.92
CA ARG A 250 -19.73 6.70 -0.80
C ARG A 250 -19.24 7.75 0.18
N ILE A 251 -17.93 7.80 0.45
CA ILE A 251 -17.33 8.81 1.33
C ILE A 251 -17.38 10.19 0.65
N MET A 252 -17.04 10.28 -0.64
CA MET A 252 -17.15 11.53 -1.40
C MET A 252 -18.57 12.09 -1.43
N ASP A 253 -19.56 11.22 -1.67
CA ASP A 253 -20.98 11.62 -1.70
C ASP A 253 -21.43 12.14 -0.31
N ARG A 254 -20.95 11.54 0.79
CA ARG A 254 -21.22 12.03 2.17
C ARG A 254 -20.70 13.45 2.40
N PHE A 255 -19.56 13.78 1.81
CA PHE A 255 -18.93 15.10 1.91
C PHE A 255 -19.37 16.09 0.82
N ASN A 256 -20.37 15.73 -0.01
CA ASN A 256 -20.83 16.53 -1.15
C ASN A 256 -19.71 16.90 -2.14
N LEU A 257 -18.70 16.05 -2.29
CA LEU A 257 -17.62 16.25 -3.25
C LEU A 257 -18.11 15.91 -4.66
N ALA A 258 -18.04 16.89 -5.56
CA ALA A 258 -18.57 16.75 -6.91
C ALA A 258 -17.74 15.77 -7.75
N ARG A 259 -18.37 14.68 -8.19
CA ARG A 259 -17.77 13.75 -9.16
C ARG A 259 -17.87 14.34 -10.56
N ARG A 260 -16.75 14.85 -11.05
CA ARG A 260 -16.58 15.43 -12.38
C ARG A 260 -15.50 14.70 -13.16
N SER A 261 -15.74 14.56 -14.45
CA SER A 261 -14.78 14.16 -15.47
C SER A 261 -14.72 15.29 -16.49
N THR A 262 -13.51 15.67 -16.89
CA THR A 262 -13.31 16.54 -18.06
C THR A 262 -13.60 15.74 -19.33
N ASP A 263 -13.97 16.41 -20.42
CA ASP A 263 -14.14 15.73 -21.72
C ASP A 263 -12.81 15.11 -22.18
N PHE A 264 -12.87 13.88 -22.67
CA PHE A 264 -11.70 13.10 -23.09
C PHE A 264 -10.96 13.74 -24.26
N ASN A 265 -11.69 14.44 -25.14
CA ASN A 265 -11.09 15.15 -26.28
C ASN A 265 -10.44 16.48 -25.91
N SER A 266 -10.63 16.94 -24.66
CA SER A 266 -10.00 18.16 -24.20
C SER A 266 -8.51 17.93 -23.95
N LYS A 267 -7.69 18.90 -24.37
CA LYS A 267 -6.24 18.93 -24.06
C LYS A 267 -5.98 18.94 -22.56
N ASP A 268 -6.94 19.44 -21.78
CA ASP A 268 -6.81 19.60 -20.34
C ASP A 268 -7.04 18.30 -19.57
N TYR A 269 -7.60 17.25 -20.19
CA TYR A 269 -7.94 15.99 -19.51
C TYR A 269 -6.73 15.38 -18.77
N TYR A 270 -5.66 15.08 -19.52
CA TYR A 270 -4.43 14.50 -18.95
C TYR A 270 -3.64 15.50 -18.11
N ILE A 271 -3.75 16.80 -18.40
CA ILE A 271 -3.06 17.85 -17.63
C ILE A 271 -3.67 17.96 -16.24
N ASN A 272 -5.01 17.94 -16.14
CA ASN A 272 -5.74 18.03 -14.87
C ASN A 272 -5.48 16.83 -13.98
N ILE A 273 -5.43 15.62 -14.54
CA ILE A 273 -5.06 14.41 -13.79
C ILE A 273 -3.64 14.56 -13.23
N ARG A 274 -2.67 14.98 -14.04
CA ARG A 274 -1.28 15.20 -13.57
C ARG A 274 -1.17 16.28 -12.50
N LYS A 275 -1.91 17.38 -12.62
CA LYS A 275 -1.96 18.42 -11.57
C LYS A 275 -2.52 17.86 -10.25
N ALA A 276 -3.56 17.04 -10.31
CA ALA A 276 -4.11 16.38 -9.13
C ALA A 276 -3.12 15.38 -8.50
N LEU A 277 -2.38 14.59 -9.32
CA LEU A 277 -1.33 13.70 -8.83
C LEU A 277 -0.25 14.48 -8.06
N VAL A 278 0.20 15.61 -8.59
CA VAL A 278 1.20 16.48 -7.94
C VAL A 278 0.68 17.05 -6.63
N ALA A 279 -0.61 17.38 -6.52
CA ALA A 279 -1.17 17.92 -5.28
C ALA A 279 -1.06 16.95 -4.08
N GLY A 280 -1.07 15.63 -4.31
CA GLY A 280 -0.85 14.63 -3.25
C GLY A 280 0.60 14.17 -3.12
N PHE A 281 1.28 13.96 -4.25
CA PHE A 281 2.61 13.33 -4.31
C PHE A 281 3.76 14.32 -4.53
N PHE A 282 3.60 15.62 -4.25
CA PHE A 282 4.66 16.63 -4.44
C PHE A 282 5.97 16.32 -3.70
N MET A 283 5.93 15.54 -2.61
CA MET A 283 7.13 15.13 -1.87
C MET A 283 7.87 13.94 -2.50
N GLN A 284 7.26 13.24 -3.46
CA GLN A 284 7.83 12.07 -4.13
C GLN A 284 8.30 12.42 -5.55
N PHE A 285 9.22 13.38 -5.66
CA PHE A 285 9.80 13.77 -6.95
C PHE A 285 11.24 13.24 -7.09
N CYS A 286 11.60 12.88 -8.31
CA CYS A 286 12.99 12.59 -8.70
C CYS A 286 13.36 13.56 -9.83
N ARG A 287 14.58 14.12 -9.81
CA ARG A 287 15.07 15.07 -10.80
C ARG A 287 16.27 14.50 -11.55
#